data_AF-A0A9D4QC73-F1
#
_entry.id   AF-A0A9D4QC73-F1
#
_cell.length_a   1.000
_cell.length_b   1.000
_cell.length_c   1.000
_cell.angle_alpha   90.00
_cell.angle_beta   90.00
_cell.angle_gamma   90.00
#
_symmetry.space_group_name_H-M   'P 1'
#
loop_
_entity.id
_entity.type
_entity.pdbx_description
1 polymer ?
#
loop_
_entity_poly.entity_id
_entity_poly.type
_entity_poly.pdbx_seq_one_letter_code
_entity_poly.pdbx_strand_id
1 'polypeptide(L)'
;MAAAIECHPYTVTGFGEFLEWRTLRFVQPMPKIRVCRLCGVVSSVARLLPCTHVLCESCEAQVADRGRPQCPIDGAAFEREQVTTMPFAKRDLGEYHVRCINDDVDVSDGTDGCTFIGKLAALEEHYLAHCVHGRDIVDHYVDCAGAEMDTSPVEPVDDGKVIIDAAEAKRLAGTLKDLQHG
;
A
#
# COMPACT_ATOMS: atom_id res chain seq x y z
N MET A 1 8.75 32.06 -17.01
CA MET A 1 8.39 31.20 -15.87
C MET A 1 7.62 30.02 -16.42
N ALA A 2 8.13 28.79 -16.27
CA ALA A 2 7.38 27.61 -16.69
C ALA A 2 6.19 27.43 -15.74
N ALA A 3 4.98 27.25 -16.28
CA ALA A 3 3.82 26.93 -15.46
C ALA A 3 4.06 25.57 -14.79
N ALA A 4 3.81 25.48 -13.49
CA ALA A 4 3.82 24.19 -12.79
C ALA A 4 2.77 23.29 -13.47
N ILE A 5 3.18 22.11 -13.92
CA ILE A 5 2.25 21.14 -14.48
C ILE A 5 1.34 20.69 -13.32
N GLU A 6 0.03 20.91 -13.43
CA GLU A 6 -0.92 20.38 -12.46
C GLU A 6 -0.93 18.85 -12.57
N CYS A 7 -0.89 18.16 -11.43
CA CYS A 7 -0.88 16.70 -11.40
C CYS A 7 -1.90 16.17 -10.40
N HIS A 8 -2.36 14.95 -10.67
CA HIS A 8 -3.49 14.33 -10.01
C HIS A 8 -3.01 13.06 -9.32
N PRO A 9 -2.98 13.02 -7.98
CA PRO A 9 -2.54 11.85 -7.25
C PRO A 9 -3.61 10.75 -7.28
N TYR A 10 -3.22 9.54 -7.66
CA TYR A 10 -4.06 8.34 -7.55
C TYR A 10 -3.26 7.16 -7.04
N THR A 11 -3.80 6.45 -6.05
CA THR A 11 -3.29 5.14 -5.63
C THR A 11 -3.79 4.07 -6.59
N VAL A 12 -2.89 3.21 -7.06
CA VAL A 12 -3.21 2.14 -8.02
C VAL A 12 -3.00 0.75 -7.40
N THR A 13 -3.74 -0.26 -7.86
CA THR A 13 -3.63 -1.67 -7.37
C THR A 13 -4.02 -2.66 -8.47
N GLY A 14 -3.44 -3.86 -8.43
CA GLY A 14 -3.75 -4.95 -9.36
C GLY A 14 -3.06 -4.85 -10.73
N PHE A 15 -2.04 -3.99 -10.86
CA PHE A 15 -1.29 -3.75 -12.11
C PHE A 15 0.15 -4.33 -12.08
N GLY A 16 0.44 -5.20 -11.12
CA GLY A 16 1.75 -5.80 -10.89
C GLY A 16 2.50 -5.13 -9.74
N GLU A 17 3.52 -5.84 -9.25
CA GLU A 17 4.23 -5.55 -8.00
C GLU A 17 4.77 -4.12 -7.91
N PHE A 18 5.39 -3.60 -8.96
CA PHE A 18 5.93 -2.24 -8.98
C PHE A 18 4.89 -1.16 -8.66
N LEU A 19 3.64 -1.39 -9.04
CA LEU A 19 2.54 -0.43 -8.93
C LEU A 19 1.62 -0.71 -7.74
N GLU A 20 1.77 -1.84 -7.06
CA GLU A 20 0.81 -2.32 -6.06
C GLU A 20 0.71 -1.36 -4.87
N TRP A 21 -0.49 -0.82 -4.65
CA TRP A 21 -0.81 0.19 -3.62
C TRP A 21 0.03 1.46 -3.67
N ARG A 22 0.62 1.77 -4.82
CA ARG A 22 1.47 2.94 -4.98
C ARG A 22 0.65 4.16 -5.41
N THR A 23 0.87 5.30 -4.78
CA THR A 23 0.34 6.58 -5.23
C THR A 23 1.24 7.19 -6.30
N LEU A 24 0.65 7.54 -7.43
CA LEU A 24 1.33 8.15 -8.56
C LEU A 24 0.69 9.49 -8.90
N ARG A 25 1.49 10.42 -9.43
CA ARG A 25 1.03 11.73 -9.88
C ARG A 25 0.85 11.73 -11.38
N PHE A 26 -0.40 11.67 -11.80
CA PHE A 26 -0.79 11.66 -13.20
C PHE A 26 -0.88 13.08 -13.75
N VAL A 27 -0.34 13.30 -14.95
CA VAL A 27 -0.41 14.60 -15.64
C VAL A 27 -1.86 14.90 -16.03
N GLN A 28 -2.61 13.88 -16.46
CA GLN A 28 -4.04 13.98 -16.75
C GLN A 28 -4.86 13.31 -15.65
N PRO A 29 -6.06 13.83 -15.31
CA PRO A 29 -6.93 13.18 -14.35
C PRO A 29 -7.43 11.83 -14.88
N MET A 30 -7.62 10.87 -13.97
CA MET A 30 -8.21 9.59 -14.31
C MET A 30 -9.72 9.74 -14.59
N PRO A 31 -10.27 9.04 -15.60
CA PRO A 31 -11.71 9.01 -15.83
C PRO A 31 -12.44 8.51 -14.58
N LYS A 32 -13.50 9.21 -14.15
CA LYS A 32 -14.24 8.88 -12.92
C LYS A 32 -14.71 7.42 -12.85
N ILE A 33 -15.00 6.80 -13.99
CA ILE A 33 -15.41 5.39 -14.08
C ILE A 33 -14.28 4.40 -13.72
N ARG A 34 -13.03 4.86 -13.63
CA ARG A 34 -11.86 4.07 -13.21
C ARG A 34 -11.46 4.29 -11.76
N VAL A 35 -12.06 5.27 -11.10
CA VAL A 35 -11.69 5.66 -9.73
C VAL A 35 -12.79 5.18 -8.78
N CYS A 36 -12.41 4.40 -7.77
CA CYS A 36 -13.33 4.00 -6.71
C CYS A 36 -13.93 5.24 -6.04
N ARG A 37 -15.25 5.36 -6.01
CA ARG A 37 -15.95 6.51 -5.43
C ARG A 37 -15.82 6.57 -3.91
N LEU A 38 -15.54 5.44 -3.26
CA LEU A 38 -15.42 5.34 -1.81
C LEU A 38 -14.01 5.69 -1.31
N CYS A 39 -12.96 5.12 -1.92
CA CYS A 39 -11.58 5.27 -1.43
C CYS A 39 -10.63 6.00 -2.39
N GLY A 40 -11.06 6.36 -3.61
CA GLY A 40 -10.22 7.05 -4.60
C GLY A 40 -9.20 6.18 -5.32
N VAL A 41 -9.10 4.89 -5.00
CA VAL A 41 -8.16 3.95 -5.63
C VAL A 41 -8.57 3.63 -7.07
N VAL A 42 -7.58 3.53 -7.96
CA VAL A 42 -7.71 3.01 -9.31
C VAL A 42 -7.28 1.55 -9.32
N SER A 43 -8.20 0.64 -9.59
CA SER A 43 -7.95 -0.81 -9.59
C SER A 43 -7.90 -1.35 -11.01
N SER A 44 -7.13 -2.41 -11.24
CA SER A 44 -7.15 -3.16 -12.51
C SER A 44 -8.51 -3.81 -12.79
N VAL A 45 -9.35 -3.93 -11.77
CA VAL A 45 -10.76 -4.28 -11.91
C VAL A 45 -11.60 -3.33 -11.05
N ALA A 46 -12.57 -2.68 -11.69
CA ALA A 46 -13.57 -1.87 -11.03
C ALA A 46 -14.94 -2.56 -11.08
N ARG A 47 -15.80 -2.25 -10.11
CA ARG A 47 -17.15 -2.81 -9.96
C ARG A 47 -18.16 -1.67 -10.13
N LEU A 48 -18.96 -1.74 -11.19
CA LEU A 48 -20.03 -0.78 -11.47
C LEU A 48 -21.33 -1.31 -10.87
N LEU A 49 -21.87 -0.58 -9.90
CA LEU A 49 -23.15 -0.90 -9.27
C LEU A 49 -24.32 -0.43 -10.15
N PRO A 50 -25.54 -0.98 -9.94
CA PRO A 50 -26.74 -0.55 -10.68
C PRO A 50 -27.10 0.92 -10.51
N CYS A 51 -26.75 1.51 -9.37
CA CYS A 51 -26.90 2.95 -9.10
C CYS A 51 -25.83 3.82 -9.78
N THR A 52 -25.00 3.24 -10.67
CA THR A 52 -23.93 3.89 -11.45
C THR A 52 -22.68 4.30 -10.66
N HIS A 53 -22.64 4.06 -9.36
CA HIS A 53 -21.43 4.22 -8.57
C HIS A 53 -20.39 3.13 -8.85
N VAL A 54 -19.13 3.52 -8.89
CA VAL A 54 -17.99 2.62 -9.13
C VAL A 54 -17.21 2.39 -7.84
N LEU A 55 -16.91 1.13 -7.54
CA LEU A 55 -16.07 0.71 -6.42
C LEU A 55 -14.86 -0.09 -6.93
N CYS A 56 -13.76 -0.13 -6.17
CA CYS A 56 -12.73 -1.15 -6.38
C CYS A 56 -13.19 -2.50 -5.80
N GLU A 57 -12.51 -3.60 -6.18
CA GLU A 57 -12.89 -4.94 -5.73
C GLU A 57 -12.92 -5.07 -4.20
N SER A 58 -11.92 -4.51 -3.51
CA SER A 58 -11.87 -4.55 -2.03
C SER A 58 -13.07 -3.86 -1.39
N CYS A 59 -13.46 -2.67 -1.90
CA CYS A 59 -14.61 -1.94 -1.37
C CYS A 59 -15.94 -2.62 -1.70
N GLU A 60 -16.08 -3.22 -2.88
CA GLU A 60 -17.30 -3.96 -3.25
C GLU A 60 -17.45 -5.23 -2.41
N ALA A 61 -16.39 -6.01 -2.23
CA ALA A 61 -16.42 -7.23 -1.42
C ALA A 61 -16.88 -6.95 0.02
N GLN A 62 -16.34 -5.90 0.65
CA GLN A 62 -16.74 -5.47 2.00
C GLN A 62 -18.22 -5.08 2.12
N VAL A 63 -18.83 -4.63 1.03
CA VAL A 63 -20.25 -4.28 0.97
C VAL A 63 -21.10 -5.51 0.67
N ALA A 64 -20.66 -6.37 -0.25
CA ALA A 64 -21.36 -7.57 -0.67
C ALA A 64 -21.43 -8.65 0.42
N ASP A 65 -20.47 -8.69 1.34
CA ASP A 65 -20.47 -9.63 2.49
C ASP A 65 -21.52 -9.28 3.56
N ARG A 66 -22.23 -8.15 3.42
CA ARG A 66 -23.34 -7.78 4.29
C ARG A 66 -24.61 -8.46 3.78
N GLY A 67 -25.42 -9.03 4.69
CA GLY A 67 -26.61 -9.83 4.33
C GLY A 67 -27.61 -9.15 3.38
N ARG A 68 -27.66 -7.82 3.36
CA ARG A 68 -28.35 -7.05 2.31
C ARG A 68 -27.37 -6.00 1.74
N PRO A 69 -26.78 -6.23 0.57
CA PRO A 69 -25.81 -5.31 -0.02
C PRO A 69 -26.50 -3.96 -0.34
N GLN A 70 -25.85 -2.87 0.06
CA GLN A 70 -26.30 -1.52 -0.24
C GLN A 70 -25.12 -0.69 -0.67
N CYS A 71 -25.29 0.14 -1.70
CA CYS A 71 -24.26 1.05 -2.14
C CYS A 71 -23.84 1.96 -0.96
N PRO A 72 -22.54 2.07 -0.66
CA PRO A 72 -22.06 2.89 0.46
C PRO A 72 -22.17 4.40 0.19
N ILE A 73 -22.53 4.80 -1.03
CA ILE A 73 -22.61 6.21 -1.43
C ILE A 73 -24.04 6.75 -1.32
N ASP A 74 -25.05 5.98 -1.74
CA ASP A 74 -26.45 6.42 -1.80
C ASP A 74 -27.44 5.48 -1.07
N GLY A 75 -26.97 4.36 -0.52
CA GLY A 75 -27.79 3.38 0.20
C GLY A 75 -28.67 2.50 -0.69
N ALA A 76 -28.59 2.63 -2.02
CA ALA A 76 -29.37 1.83 -2.96
C ALA A 76 -29.01 0.34 -2.80
N ALA A 77 -30.03 -0.49 -2.62
CA ALA A 77 -29.84 -1.94 -2.55
C ALA A 77 -29.49 -2.50 -3.93
N PHE A 78 -28.66 -3.53 -3.95
CA PHE A 78 -28.30 -4.24 -5.17
C PHE A 78 -28.07 -5.72 -4.88
N GLU A 79 -28.26 -6.55 -5.91
CA GLU A 79 -27.87 -7.96 -5.89
C GLU A 79 -26.50 -8.13 -6.57
N ARG A 80 -25.74 -9.15 -6.16
CA ARG A 80 -24.36 -9.37 -6.66
C ARG A 80 -24.32 -9.57 -8.17
N GLU A 81 -25.34 -10.23 -8.72
CA GLU A 81 -25.47 -10.52 -10.15
C GLU A 81 -25.72 -9.25 -10.99
N GLN A 82 -26.13 -8.15 -10.36
CA GLN A 82 -26.34 -6.87 -11.02
C GLN A 82 -25.06 -6.02 -11.08
N VAL A 83 -23.99 -6.43 -10.40
CA VAL A 83 -22.71 -5.73 -10.39
C VAL A 83 -21.93 -6.06 -11.66
N THR A 84 -21.59 -5.01 -12.42
CA THR A 84 -20.80 -5.17 -13.66
C THR A 84 -19.31 -5.09 -13.36
N THR A 85 -18.56 -6.12 -13.78
CA THR A 85 -17.10 -6.13 -13.72
C THR A 85 -16.51 -5.30 -14.86
N MET A 86 -15.65 -4.34 -14.54
CA MET A 86 -14.99 -3.48 -15.51
C MET A 86 -13.46 -3.65 -15.43
N PRO A 87 -12.87 -4.53 -16.26
CA PRO A 87 -11.43 -4.66 -16.35
C PRO A 87 -10.76 -3.38 -16.85
N PHE A 88 -9.55 -3.13 -16.39
CA PHE A 88 -8.67 -2.07 -16.84
C PHE A 88 -7.27 -2.66 -17.00
N ALA A 89 -6.81 -2.79 -18.24
CA ALA A 89 -5.55 -3.46 -18.51
C ALA A 89 -4.35 -2.58 -18.11
N LYS A 90 -3.26 -3.21 -17.63
CA LYS A 90 -1.97 -2.53 -17.39
C LYS A 90 -1.49 -1.78 -18.63
N ARG A 91 -1.73 -2.34 -19.83
CA ARG A 91 -1.40 -1.69 -21.10
C ARG A 91 -2.09 -0.34 -21.25
N ASP A 92 -3.38 -0.26 -20.95
CA ASP A 92 -4.16 0.97 -21.09
C ASP A 92 -3.78 2.01 -20.02
N LEU A 93 -3.54 1.56 -18.78
CA LEU A 93 -3.00 2.42 -17.72
C LEU A 93 -1.59 2.94 -18.10
N GLY A 94 -0.79 2.11 -18.76
CA GLY A 94 0.57 2.41 -19.21
C GLY A 94 0.69 3.62 -20.14
N GLU A 95 -0.38 3.98 -20.85
CA GLU A 95 -0.41 5.11 -21.78
C GLU A 95 -0.53 6.48 -21.11
N TYR A 96 -0.94 6.53 -19.84
CA TYR A 96 -1.05 7.77 -19.09
C TYR A 96 0.33 8.33 -18.77
N HIS A 97 0.46 9.66 -18.81
CA HIS A 97 1.69 10.32 -18.37
C HIS A 97 1.68 10.53 -16.86
N VAL A 98 2.80 10.21 -16.23
CA VAL A 98 3.02 10.34 -14.79
C VAL A 98 4.35 11.01 -14.53
N ARG A 99 4.47 11.59 -13.34
CA ARG A 99 5.77 11.97 -12.78
C ARG A 99 6.48 10.78 -12.17
N CYS A 100 7.79 10.92 -11.97
CA CYS A 100 8.52 9.98 -11.14
C CYS A 100 7.90 9.86 -9.76
N ILE A 101 8.03 8.68 -9.15
CA ILE A 101 7.63 8.44 -7.75
C ILE A 101 8.47 9.30 -6.80
N ASN A 102 9.68 9.66 -7.22
CA ASN A 102 10.62 10.47 -6.46
C ASN A 102 10.56 11.94 -6.92
N ASP A 103 9.41 12.45 -7.38
CA ASP A 103 9.29 13.85 -7.83
C ASP A 103 9.19 14.85 -6.66
N ASP A 104 8.97 14.36 -5.44
CA ASP A 104 8.79 15.12 -4.20
C ASP A 104 9.75 14.76 -3.09
N VAL A 105 10.89 14.14 -3.41
CA VAL A 105 11.94 13.87 -2.41
C VAL A 105 12.27 15.19 -1.72
N ASP A 106 12.11 15.16 -0.39
CA ASP A 106 11.99 16.33 0.46
C ASP A 106 13.19 17.27 0.24
N VAL A 107 12.89 18.55 -0.02
CA VAL A 107 13.87 19.62 -0.32
C VAL A 107 14.71 19.98 0.92
N SER A 108 14.57 19.21 2.02
CA SER A 108 15.30 19.36 3.26
C SER A 108 16.82 19.19 3.10
N ASP A 109 17.27 18.49 2.05
CA ASP A 109 18.70 18.36 1.69
C ASP A 109 19.12 19.18 0.45
N GLY A 110 18.23 20.04 -0.07
CA GLY A 110 18.55 20.92 -1.21
C GLY A 110 18.75 20.20 -2.55
N THR A 111 18.32 18.93 -2.65
CA THR A 111 18.24 18.21 -3.93
C THR A 111 16.83 18.35 -4.49
N ASP A 112 16.72 18.83 -5.73
CA ASP A 112 15.45 18.83 -6.45
C ASP A 112 15.01 17.38 -6.71
N GLY A 113 13.71 17.11 -6.57
CA GLY A 113 13.16 15.79 -6.89
C GLY A 113 13.33 15.42 -8.38
N CYS A 114 13.10 14.15 -8.68
CA CYS A 114 13.24 13.63 -10.04
C CYS A 114 12.28 14.34 -11.00
N THR A 115 12.82 14.90 -12.08
CA THR A 115 12.06 15.67 -13.08
C THR A 115 11.44 14.83 -14.19
N PHE A 116 11.48 13.49 -14.08
CA PHE A 116 10.92 12.61 -15.12
C PHE A 116 9.40 12.80 -15.23
N ILE A 117 8.95 13.01 -16.47
CA ILE A 117 7.55 12.99 -16.87
C ILE A 117 7.46 12.16 -18.14
N GLY A 118 6.68 11.09 -18.11
CA GLY A 118 6.60 10.16 -19.24
C GLY A 118 5.45 9.17 -19.08
N LYS A 119 5.28 8.28 -20.07
CA LYS A 119 4.30 7.20 -20.00
C LYS A 119 4.56 6.33 -18.77
N LEU A 120 3.49 5.90 -18.09
CA LEU A 120 3.58 4.99 -16.95
C LEU A 120 4.28 3.68 -17.34
N ALA A 121 4.10 3.20 -18.56
CA ALA A 121 4.78 2.02 -19.06
C ALA A 121 6.33 2.12 -19.02
N ALA A 122 6.89 3.33 -19.07
CA ALA A 122 8.33 3.59 -18.98
C ALA A 122 8.80 3.93 -17.55
N LEU A 123 7.87 4.08 -16.60
CA LEU A 123 8.20 4.52 -15.24
C LEU A 123 9.04 3.48 -14.48
N GLU A 124 8.75 2.19 -14.65
CA GLU A 124 9.44 1.10 -13.96
C GLU A 124 10.90 1.00 -14.41
N GLU A 125 11.13 1.00 -15.72
CA GLU A 125 12.49 1.06 -16.30
C GLU A 125 13.22 2.34 -15.87
N HIS A 126 12.54 3.48 -15.92
CA HIS A 126 13.11 4.73 -15.41
C HIS A 126 13.54 4.61 -13.94
N TYR A 127 12.65 4.12 -13.07
CA TYR A 127 12.91 4.00 -11.64
C TYR A 127 14.12 3.12 -11.35
N LEU A 128 14.23 1.97 -12.04
CA LEU A 128 15.29 0.99 -11.80
C LEU A 128 16.64 1.36 -12.43
N ALA A 129 16.63 1.93 -13.64
CA ALA A 129 17.85 2.09 -14.44
C ALA A 129 18.32 3.54 -14.61
N HIS A 130 17.44 4.53 -14.41
CA HIS A 130 17.69 5.91 -14.84
C HIS A 130 17.39 6.97 -13.77
N CYS A 131 16.62 6.64 -12.74
CA CYS A 131 16.30 7.58 -11.67
C CYS A 131 17.52 7.76 -10.78
N VAL A 132 18.07 8.98 -10.76
CA VAL A 132 19.20 9.33 -9.89
C VAL A 132 18.84 9.22 -8.39
N HIS A 133 17.54 9.34 -8.06
CA HIS A 133 16.99 9.13 -6.72
C HIS A 133 16.50 7.68 -6.49
N GLY A 134 16.54 6.82 -7.51
CA GLY A 134 16.10 5.41 -7.42
C GLY A 134 17.13 4.51 -6.73
N ARG A 135 18.31 5.04 -6.41
CA ARG A 135 19.49 4.30 -5.92
C ARG A 135 19.72 4.43 -4.41
N ASP A 136 18.72 4.06 -3.62
CA ASP A 136 18.93 3.82 -2.18
C ASP A 136 18.31 2.49 -1.69
N ILE A 137 17.32 1.94 -2.40
CA ILE A 137 16.74 0.62 -2.07
C ILE A 137 17.42 -0.54 -2.80
N VAL A 138 17.86 -0.33 -4.04
CA VAL A 138 18.48 -1.42 -4.82
C VAL A 138 19.86 -1.77 -4.27
N ASP A 139 20.66 -0.77 -3.90
CA ASP A 139 21.96 -0.99 -3.24
C ASP A 139 21.75 -1.65 -1.86
N HIS A 140 20.73 -1.24 -1.08
CA HIS A 140 20.37 -1.93 0.16
C HIS A 140 19.97 -3.40 -0.04
N TYR A 141 19.17 -3.72 -1.07
CA TYR A 141 18.71 -5.09 -1.31
C TYR A 141 19.83 -6.01 -1.84
N VAL A 142 20.74 -5.48 -2.66
CA VAL A 142 21.90 -6.22 -3.17
C VAL A 142 22.95 -6.42 -2.06
N ASP A 143 23.16 -5.44 -1.19
CA ASP A 143 24.03 -5.59 -0.01
C ASP A 143 23.43 -6.54 1.03
N CYS A 144 22.11 -6.56 1.23
CA CYS A 144 21.45 -7.55 2.10
C CYS A 144 21.46 -8.98 1.53
N ALA A 145 21.49 -9.15 0.20
CA ALA A 145 21.59 -10.47 -0.44
C ALA A 145 23.03 -11.01 -0.50
N GLY A 146 24.03 -10.14 -0.35
CA GLY A 146 25.46 -10.47 -0.35
C GLY A 146 26.13 -10.51 1.02
N ALA A 147 25.49 -9.98 2.07
CA ALA A 147 26.01 -10.09 3.42
C ALA A 147 25.89 -11.54 3.90
N GLU A 148 27.04 -12.20 4.14
CA GLU A 148 27.06 -13.45 4.88
C GLU A 148 26.30 -13.23 6.19
N MET A 149 25.27 -14.05 6.42
CA MET A 149 24.47 -14.03 7.63
C MET A 149 25.42 -14.20 8.81
N ASP A 150 25.68 -13.11 9.54
CA ASP A 150 26.47 -13.13 10.75
C ASP A 150 25.74 -14.06 11.73
N THR A 151 26.31 -15.26 11.91
CA THR A 151 25.82 -16.28 12.84
C THR A 151 26.25 -15.99 14.27
N SER A 152 26.77 -14.78 14.54
CA SER A 152 27.05 -14.33 15.89
C SER A 152 25.78 -14.42 16.73
N PRO A 153 25.85 -15.00 17.95
CA PRO A 153 24.71 -15.06 18.85
C PRO A 153 24.21 -13.65 19.13
N VAL A 154 22.95 -13.39 18.80
CA VAL A 154 22.25 -12.19 19.24
C VAL A 154 22.22 -12.22 20.76
N GLU A 155 22.91 -11.26 21.40
CA GLU A 155 22.86 -11.13 22.86
C GLU A 155 21.39 -10.89 23.28
N PRO A 156 20.89 -11.59 24.30
CA PRO A 156 19.50 -11.50 24.69
C PRO A 156 19.18 -10.07 25.16
N VAL A 157 18.18 -9.47 24.52
CA VAL A 157 17.58 -8.21 24.95
C VAL A 157 16.89 -8.46 26.29
N ASP A 158 17.22 -7.64 27.29
CA ASP A 158 16.68 -7.73 28.66
C ASP A 158 15.20 -7.32 28.68
N ASP A 159 14.31 -8.29 28.41
CA ASP A 159 12.85 -8.13 28.40
C ASP A 159 12.22 -8.01 29.81
N GLY A 160 12.94 -7.42 30.78
CA GLY A 160 12.41 -7.10 32.11
C GLY A 160 11.88 -8.31 32.89
N LYS A 161 12.27 -9.53 32.52
CA LYS A 161 11.86 -10.76 33.19
C LYS A 161 12.69 -10.92 34.46
N VAL A 162 12.10 -10.59 35.61
CA VAL A 162 12.71 -10.86 36.91
C VAL A 162 12.82 -12.39 37.10
N ILE A 163 14.04 -12.91 37.05
CA ILE A 163 14.33 -14.31 37.33
C ILE A 163 14.34 -14.48 38.85
N ILE A 164 13.27 -15.05 39.40
CA ILE A 164 13.23 -15.49 40.80
C ILE A 164 13.79 -16.91 40.90
N ASP A 165 14.60 -17.16 41.94
CA ASP A 165 15.18 -18.48 42.13
C ASP A 165 14.13 -19.51 42.58
N ALA A 166 14.47 -20.80 42.46
CA ALA A 166 13.55 -21.90 42.73
C ALA A 166 13.08 -21.97 44.20
N ALA A 167 13.86 -21.46 45.15
CA ALA A 167 13.46 -21.37 46.55
C ALA A 167 12.47 -20.21 46.75
N GLU A 168 12.66 -19.08 46.09
CA GLU A 168 11.76 -17.94 46.13
C GLU A 168 10.43 -18.23 45.41
N ALA A 169 10.48 -18.91 44.25
CA ALA A 169 9.28 -19.40 43.56
C ALA A 169 8.48 -20.40 44.41
N LYS A 170 9.15 -21.28 45.17
CA LYS A 170 8.49 -22.20 46.11
C LYS A 170 7.81 -21.48 47.26
N ARG A 171 8.41 -20.41 47.80
CA ARG A 171 7.80 -19.59 48.87
C ARG A 171 6.53 -18.92 48.38
N LEU A 172 6.57 -18.25 47.22
CA LEU A 172 5.42 -17.61 46.59
C LEU A 172 4.29 -18.59 46.29
N ALA A 173 4.61 -19.78 45.78
CA ALA A 173 3.63 -20.83 45.53
C ALA A 173 2.98 -21.38 46.82
N GLY A 174 3.72 -21.41 47.93
CA GLY A 174 3.19 -21.76 49.25
C GLY A 174 2.17 -20.74 49.74
N THR A 175 2.54 -19.45 49.72
CA THR A 175 1.67 -18.35 50.16
C THR A 175 0.37 -18.26 49.35
N LEU A 176 0.42 -18.55 48.05
CA LEU A 176 -0.78 -18.58 47.20
C LEU A 176 -1.73 -19.74 47.53
N LYS A 177 -1.22 -20.89 47.97
CA LYS A 177 -2.05 -22.03 48.37
C LYS A 177 -2.77 -21.80 49.69
N ASP A 178 -2.13 -21.07 50.61
CA ASP A 178 -2.69 -20.73 51.92
C ASP A 178 -3.84 -19.72 51.79
N LEU A 179 -3.80 -18.84 50.78
CA LEU A 179 -4.89 -17.90 50.47
C LEU A 179 -6.10 -18.55 49.76
N GLN A 180 -5.92 -19.71 49.13
CA GLN A 180 -6.99 -20.43 48.43
C GLN A 180 -7.79 -21.40 49.31
N HIS A 181 -7.31 -21.66 50.54
CA HIS A 181 -7.96 -22.55 51.50
C HIS A 181 -8.28 -21.87 52.85
N GLY A 182 -8.26 -20.53 52.87
CA GLY A 182 -8.73 -19.68 53.97
C GLY A 182 -10.09 -19.08 53.69
#